data_AF-A0A925PXL6-F1
#
_entry.id   AF-A0A925PXL6-F1
#
_cell.length_a   1.000
_cell.length_b   1.000
_cell.length_c   1.000
_cell.angle_alpha   90.00
_cell.angle_beta   90.00
_cell.angle_gamma   90.00
#
_symmetry.space_group_name_H-M   'P 1'
#
loop_
_entity.id
_entity.type
_entity.pdbx_description
1 polymer ?
#
loop_
_entity_poly.entity_id
_entity_poly.type
_entity_poly.pdbx_seq_one_letter_code
_entity_poly.pdbx_strand_id
1 'polypeptide(L)'
;MAAGNGKSNGNGNGHGERAGPGRRVARREALGLTAREFATLERLATPQKIQAFLNAIPINHEIGGETVLSVREVLRQRRAHCIEGAMLAAAALWVHGEPPLVMHLDCHESDFPHVITLFRRHGAWGAISKTNGAPLRYRDPIYRTLRELALSYFHEYSNRRGHKTLRSYSTSFDMRRLDPKDWITSQESCWVAHDRITALRHFALISRRQEKLLAKRDAFERKASKLVEYPRPELETA
;
A
#
# COMPACT_ATOMS: atom_id res chain seq x y z
N MET A 1 57.49 -47.27 11.06
CA MET A 1 56.20 -47.31 11.79
C MET A 1 55.42 -46.04 11.45
N ALA A 2 54.13 -46.22 11.07
CA ALA A 2 52.98 -45.30 11.01
C ALA A 2 53.22 -43.78 10.86
N ALA A 3 52.78 -43.11 9.79
CA ALA A 3 51.41 -42.76 9.39
C ALA A 3 50.76 -41.64 10.23
N GLY A 4 50.39 -40.51 9.61
CA GLY A 4 49.62 -39.43 10.22
C GLY A 4 49.29 -38.27 9.28
N ASN A 5 48.17 -38.40 8.56
CA ASN A 5 47.56 -37.45 7.62
C ASN A 5 47.05 -36.16 8.30
N GLY A 6 47.14 -35.02 7.64
CA GLY A 6 46.46 -33.78 8.05
C GLY A 6 46.28 -32.81 6.87
N LYS A 7 45.21 -33.00 6.09
CA LYS A 7 44.76 -32.09 5.02
C LYS A 7 44.05 -30.88 5.64
N SER A 8 44.45 -29.66 5.29
CA SER A 8 43.63 -28.45 5.48
C SER A 8 43.05 -28.01 4.12
N ASN A 9 41.78 -28.36 3.90
CA ASN A 9 40.99 -27.90 2.77
C ASN A 9 40.67 -26.40 2.91
N GLY A 10 40.79 -25.68 1.80
CA GLY A 10 40.31 -24.32 1.67
C GLY A 10 38.80 -24.21 1.81
N ASN A 11 38.34 -23.03 2.22
CA ASN A 11 36.94 -22.67 2.11
C ASN A 11 36.82 -21.18 1.76
N GLY A 12 36.87 -20.89 0.45
CA GLY A 12 36.44 -19.62 -0.11
C GLY A 12 34.91 -19.61 -0.20
N ASN A 13 34.24 -19.00 0.77
CA ASN A 13 32.80 -18.78 0.71
C ASN A 13 32.51 -17.46 -0.03
N GLY A 14 32.46 -17.55 -1.36
CA GLY A 14 31.81 -16.54 -2.19
C GLY A 14 30.29 -16.67 -2.03
N HIS A 15 29.68 -15.82 -1.20
CA HIS A 15 28.24 -15.67 -1.14
C HIS A 15 27.74 -14.90 -2.38
N GLY A 16 27.51 -15.64 -3.46
CA GLY A 16 26.73 -15.16 -4.60
C GLY A 16 25.26 -15.00 -4.18
N GLU A 17 24.81 -13.76 -4.03
CA GLU A 17 23.40 -13.42 -4.01
C GLU A 17 22.71 -13.96 -5.26
N ARG A 18 21.86 -14.97 -5.10
CA ARG A 18 21.00 -15.44 -6.19
C ARG A 18 19.89 -14.40 -6.39
N ALA A 19 20.00 -13.64 -7.48
CA ALA A 19 18.95 -12.74 -7.96
C ALA A 19 17.66 -13.52 -8.24
N GLY A 20 16.59 -13.18 -7.51
CA GLY A 20 15.24 -13.69 -7.75
C GLY A 20 14.64 -13.19 -9.08
N PRO A 21 13.44 -13.66 -9.46
CA PRO A 21 12.89 -13.46 -10.80
C PRO A 21 12.65 -11.98 -11.10
N GLY A 22 13.52 -11.43 -11.96
CA GLY A 22 13.30 -10.26 -12.81
C GLY A 22 12.96 -8.93 -12.12
N ARG A 23 13.98 -8.23 -11.61
CA ARG A 23 13.96 -6.77 -11.45
C ARG A 23 13.87 -6.09 -12.84
N ARG A 24 12.71 -6.14 -13.49
CA ARG A 24 12.47 -5.28 -14.67
C ARG A 24 12.07 -3.90 -14.17
N VAL A 25 13.06 -3.02 -14.08
CA VAL A 25 12.87 -1.58 -13.88
C VAL A 25 11.88 -1.07 -14.92
N ALA A 26 10.87 -0.32 -14.47
CA ALA A 26 9.91 0.24 -15.40
C ALA A 26 10.55 1.32 -16.28
N ARG A 27 10.33 1.22 -17.59
CA ARG A 27 10.73 2.27 -18.55
C ARG A 27 9.53 3.16 -18.86
N ARG A 28 9.77 4.45 -19.06
CA ARG A 28 8.75 5.45 -19.38
C ARG A 28 7.82 5.01 -20.51
N GLU A 29 8.39 4.53 -21.61
CA GLU A 29 7.66 4.10 -22.81
C GLU A 29 6.76 2.90 -22.49
N ALA A 30 7.24 1.96 -21.67
CA ALA A 30 6.48 0.78 -21.26
C ALA A 30 5.31 1.13 -20.31
N LEU A 31 5.42 2.23 -19.56
CA LEU A 31 4.34 2.74 -18.71
C LEU A 31 3.38 3.68 -19.44
N GLY A 32 3.66 4.07 -20.70
CA GLY A 32 2.85 5.02 -21.46
C GLY A 32 2.82 6.44 -20.86
N LEU A 33 3.82 6.80 -20.04
CA LEU A 33 3.91 8.08 -19.36
C LEU A 33 4.65 9.14 -20.20
N THR A 34 4.25 10.39 -20.05
CA THR A 34 5.00 11.54 -20.55
C THR A 34 6.32 11.70 -19.79
N ALA A 35 7.27 12.46 -20.35
CA ALA A 35 8.54 12.75 -19.67
C ALA A 35 8.32 13.44 -18.32
N ARG A 36 7.34 14.35 -18.22
CA ARG A 36 7.03 15.07 -16.98
C ARG A 36 6.42 14.16 -15.89
N GLU A 37 5.50 13.29 -16.28
CA GLU A 37 4.89 12.33 -15.36
C GLU A 37 5.95 11.36 -14.82
N PHE A 38 6.77 10.80 -15.71
CA PHE A 38 7.84 9.87 -15.33
C PHE A 38 8.89 10.54 -14.43
N ALA A 39 9.35 11.75 -14.79
CA ALA A 39 10.27 12.53 -13.96
C ALA A 39 9.69 12.89 -12.58
N THR A 40 8.36 12.89 -12.42
CA THR A 40 7.76 13.03 -11.09
C THR A 40 7.97 11.76 -10.28
N LEU A 41 7.70 10.57 -10.85
CA LEU A 41 7.92 9.28 -10.19
C LEU A 41 9.41 9.02 -9.87
N GLU A 42 10.32 9.42 -10.76
CA GLU A 42 11.77 9.32 -10.53
C GLU A 42 12.23 10.11 -9.29
N ARG A 43 11.61 11.27 -9.00
CA ARG A 43 11.94 12.05 -7.79
C ARG A 43 11.46 11.37 -6.50
N LEU A 44 10.47 10.47 -6.59
CA LEU A 44 9.92 9.72 -5.47
C LEU A 44 10.75 8.46 -5.17
N ALA A 45 12.06 8.65 -4.97
CA ALA A 45 13.07 7.58 -4.92
C ALA A 45 13.06 6.69 -3.67
N THR A 46 12.27 7.01 -2.64
CA THR A 46 12.21 6.24 -1.41
C THR A 46 10.78 6.12 -0.92
N PRO A 47 10.44 5.06 -0.14
CA PRO A 47 9.13 4.93 0.49
C PRO A 47 8.70 6.18 1.27
N GLN A 48 9.66 6.84 1.94
CA GLN A 48 9.42 8.06 2.70
C GLN A 48 9.09 9.26 1.79
N LYS A 49 9.81 9.42 0.66
CA LYS A 49 9.51 10.47 -0.32
C LYS A 49 8.14 10.26 -0.97
N ILE A 50 7.81 9.01 -1.30
CA ILE A 50 6.49 8.65 -1.83
C ILE A 50 5.40 8.98 -0.81
N GLN A 51 5.59 8.59 0.46
CA GLN A 51 4.63 8.89 1.51
C GLN A 51 4.47 10.40 1.73
N ALA A 52 5.58 11.16 1.73
CA ALA A 52 5.53 12.61 1.87
C ALA A 52 4.72 13.26 0.73
N PHE A 53 4.89 12.77 -0.50
CA PHE A 53 4.07 13.18 -1.64
C PHE A 53 2.57 12.88 -1.43
N LEU A 54 2.23 11.67 -0.99
CA LEU A 54 0.83 11.29 -0.74
C LEU A 54 0.20 12.06 0.43
N ASN A 55 0.99 12.38 1.45
CA ASN A 55 0.53 13.22 2.56
C ASN A 55 0.21 14.64 2.07
N ALA A 56 1.03 15.22 1.19
CA ALA A 56 0.89 16.60 0.74
C ALA A 56 -0.30 16.86 -0.20
N ILE A 57 -0.86 15.82 -0.82
CA ILE A 57 -2.03 15.95 -1.69
C ILE A 57 -3.34 15.70 -0.90
N PRO A 58 -4.44 16.42 -1.18
CA PRO A 58 -5.72 16.14 -0.55
C PRO A 58 -6.20 14.69 -0.71
N ILE A 59 -7.02 14.23 0.24
CA ILE A 59 -7.84 13.05 -0.03
C ILE A 59 -8.76 13.38 -1.22
N ASN A 60 -8.97 12.42 -2.11
CA ASN A 60 -10.06 12.54 -3.06
C ASN A 60 -11.38 12.50 -2.27
N HIS A 61 -12.34 13.36 -2.60
CA HIS A 61 -13.66 13.43 -1.95
C HIS A 61 -14.78 13.00 -2.90
N GLU A 62 -14.42 12.45 -4.07
CA GLU A 62 -15.38 11.99 -5.09
C GLU A 62 -16.37 13.09 -5.49
N ILE A 63 -15.88 14.34 -5.53
CA ILE A 63 -16.66 15.47 -6.03
C ILE A 63 -16.95 15.20 -7.51
N GLY A 64 -18.23 14.99 -7.82
CA GLY A 64 -18.69 14.63 -9.17
C GLY A 64 -18.94 13.13 -9.40
N GLY A 65 -18.75 12.27 -8.40
CA GLY A 65 -19.06 10.83 -8.48
C GLY A 65 -17.90 9.94 -8.03
N GLU A 66 -18.21 8.65 -7.86
CA GLU A 66 -17.24 7.63 -7.43
C GLU A 66 -16.10 7.47 -8.45
N THR A 67 -14.88 7.37 -7.96
CA THR A 67 -13.70 7.33 -8.82
C THR A 67 -12.62 6.37 -8.34
N VAL A 68 -11.89 5.81 -9.31
CA VAL A 68 -10.61 5.15 -9.07
C VAL A 68 -9.60 5.75 -10.04
N LEU A 69 -9.03 6.89 -9.68
CA LEU A 69 -8.05 7.61 -10.49
C LEU A 69 -6.82 6.74 -10.79
N SER A 70 -6.39 6.77 -12.06
CA SER A 70 -5.12 6.19 -12.49
C SER A 70 -3.92 6.96 -11.94
N VAL A 71 -2.71 6.40 -12.05
CA VAL A 71 -1.47 7.09 -11.64
C VAL A 71 -1.34 8.45 -12.34
N ARG A 72 -1.62 8.52 -13.65
CA ARG A 72 -1.66 9.77 -14.43
C ARG A 72 -2.63 10.77 -13.81
N GLU A 73 -3.84 10.34 -13.50
CA GLU A 73 -4.86 11.23 -12.98
C GLU A 73 -4.55 11.72 -11.57
N VAL A 74 -3.94 10.90 -10.71
CA VAL A 74 -3.44 11.36 -9.41
C VAL A 74 -2.32 12.41 -9.59
N LEU A 75 -1.40 12.20 -10.54
CA LEU A 75 -0.34 13.18 -10.83
C LEU A 75 -0.91 14.50 -11.36
N ARG A 76 -1.96 14.44 -12.17
CA ARG A 76 -2.63 15.61 -12.78
C ARG A 76 -3.49 16.36 -11.77
N GLN A 77 -4.38 15.66 -11.08
CA GLN A 77 -5.39 16.24 -10.19
C GLN A 77 -4.86 16.52 -8.79
N ARG A 78 -3.72 15.92 -8.41
CA ARG A 78 -3.09 16.08 -7.09
C ARG A 78 -4.08 15.79 -5.95
N ARG A 79 -4.85 14.72 -6.07
CA ARG A 79 -5.71 14.15 -5.02
C ARG A 79 -5.74 12.62 -5.15
N ALA A 80 -5.96 11.92 -4.05
CA ALA A 80 -6.05 10.46 -4.07
C ALA A 80 -6.85 9.88 -2.89
N HIS A 81 -7.58 8.79 -3.14
CA HIS A 81 -8.01 7.80 -2.14
C HIS A 81 -6.90 6.78 -1.86
N CYS A 82 -7.19 5.82 -0.97
CA CYS A 82 -6.25 4.78 -0.59
C CYS A 82 -5.76 3.94 -1.77
N ILE A 83 -6.66 3.43 -2.62
CA ILE A 83 -6.30 2.62 -3.79
C ILE A 83 -5.54 3.42 -4.84
N GLU A 84 -5.96 4.66 -5.10
CA GLU A 84 -5.33 5.58 -6.06
C GLU A 84 -3.90 5.94 -5.62
N GLY A 85 -3.74 6.24 -4.33
CA GLY A 85 -2.44 6.49 -3.72
C GLY A 85 -1.56 5.24 -3.70
N ALA A 86 -2.16 4.05 -3.48
CA ALA A 86 -1.44 2.79 -3.51
C ALA A 86 -0.93 2.44 -4.91
N MET A 87 -1.73 2.70 -5.94
CA MET A 87 -1.32 2.56 -7.34
C MET A 87 -0.17 3.50 -7.68
N LEU A 88 -0.25 4.79 -7.32
CA LEU A 88 0.85 5.73 -7.56
C LEU A 88 2.13 5.32 -6.83
N ALA A 89 2.02 4.92 -5.56
CA ALA A 89 3.17 4.47 -4.79
C ALA A 89 3.78 3.19 -5.37
N ALA A 90 2.96 2.24 -5.82
CA ALA A 90 3.43 1.03 -6.49
C ALA A 90 4.17 1.37 -7.79
N ALA A 91 3.63 2.26 -8.62
CA ALA A 91 4.28 2.72 -9.84
C ALA A 91 5.63 3.42 -9.56
N ALA A 92 5.71 4.27 -8.53
CA ALA A 92 6.96 4.90 -8.13
C ALA A 92 8.02 3.85 -7.72
N LEU A 93 7.65 2.89 -6.87
CA LEU A 93 8.55 1.78 -6.50
C LEU A 93 9.01 0.99 -7.74
N TRP A 94 8.13 0.77 -8.72
CA TRP A 94 8.47 0.07 -9.95
C TRP A 94 9.45 0.83 -10.84
N VAL A 95 9.33 2.15 -10.92
CA VAL A 95 10.33 3.03 -11.56
C VAL A 95 11.70 2.88 -10.90
N HIS A 96 11.75 2.65 -9.59
CA HIS A 96 13.00 2.41 -8.85
C HIS A 96 13.42 0.93 -8.78
N GLY A 97 12.81 0.06 -9.60
CA GLY A 97 13.19 -1.35 -9.74
C GLY A 97 12.68 -2.27 -8.63
N GLU A 98 11.80 -1.78 -7.77
CA GLU A 98 11.10 -2.58 -6.76
C GLU A 98 9.81 -3.19 -7.33
N PRO A 99 9.37 -4.36 -6.85
CA PRO A 99 8.10 -4.92 -7.30
C PRO A 99 6.93 -4.02 -6.83
N PRO A 100 5.98 -3.65 -7.72
CA PRO A 100 4.81 -2.82 -7.37
C PRO A 100 3.75 -3.65 -6.65
N LEU A 101 3.99 -3.93 -5.37
CA LEU A 101 3.13 -4.79 -4.58
C LEU A 101 2.09 -3.99 -3.81
N VAL A 102 0.84 -4.45 -3.80
CA VAL A 102 -0.25 -3.90 -2.99
C VAL A 102 -0.91 -4.98 -2.15
N MET A 103 -1.63 -4.58 -1.10
CA MET A 103 -2.42 -5.46 -0.25
C MET A 103 -3.74 -4.80 0.13
N HIS A 104 -4.81 -5.58 0.12
CA HIS A 104 -6.13 -5.16 0.53
C HIS A 104 -6.36 -5.51 2.00
N LEU A 105 -6.82 -4.54 2.79
CA LEU A 105 -7.28 -4.69 4.16
C LEU A 105 -8.80 -4.58 4.16
N ASP A 106 -9.46 -5.62 4.64
CA ASP A 106 -10.91 -5.72 4.59
C ASP A 106 -11.51 -5.75 6.01
N CYS A 107 -12.70 -5.20 6.12
CA CYS A 107 -13.33 -4.87 7.38
C CYS A 107 -14.81 -5.24 7.39
N HIS A 108 -15.44 -5.07 8.55
CA HIS A 108 -16.88 -5.18 8.66
C HIS A 108 -17.57 -4.12 7.79
N GLU A 109 -18.74 -4.45 7.21
CA GLU A 109 -19.61 -3.59 6.38
C GLU A 109 -20.02 -2.23 6.99
N SER A 110 -19.69 -1.98 8.25
CA SER A 110 -19.99 -0.72 8.95
C SER A 110 -18.82 0.29 8.86
N ASP A 111 -17.80 -0.07 8.09
CA ASP A 111 -16.56 0.69 7.89
C ASP A 111 -16.05 0.47 6.46
N PHE A 112 -14.99 1.17 6.07
CA PHE A 112 -14.46 1.15 4.70
C PHE A 112 -13.15 0.35 4.59
N PRO A 113 -13.01 -0.50 3.55
CA PRO A 113 -11.78 -1.21 3.29
C PRO A 113 -10.65 -0.28 2.86
N HIS A 114 -9.43 -0.80 2.79
CA HIS A 114 -8.24 0.01 2.48
C HIS A 114 -7.24 -0.75 1.64
N VAL A 115 -6.53 -0.05 0.76
CA VAL A 115 -5.44 -0.62 -0.02
C VAL A 115 -4.13 0.09 0.38
N ILE A 116 -3.08 -0.70 0.60
CA ILE A 116 -1.75 -0.21 0.96
C ILE A 116 -0.70 -0.74 -0.02
N THR A 117 0.34 0.05 -0.29
CA THR A 117 1.50 -0.41 -1.07
C THR A 117 2.52 -1.02 -0.15
N LEU A 118 3.02 -2.20 -0.51
CA LEU A 118 4.00 -2.94 0.25
C LEU A 118 5.41 -2.61 -0.26
N PHE A 119 6.36 -2.47 0.66
CA PHE A 119 7.78 -2.46 0.35
C PHE A 119 8.54 -3.28 1.40
N ARG A 120 9.79 -3.65 1.08
CA ARG A 120 10.62 -4.45 1.99
C ARG A 120 12.03 -3.86 2.13
N ARG A 121 12.54 -3.77 3.35
CA ARG A 121 13.92 -3.34 3.65
C ARG A 121 14.52 -4.29 4.68
N HIS A 122 15.76 -4.73 4.45
CA HIS A 122 16.49 -5.61 5.35
C HIS A 122 15.65 -6.80 5.87
N GLY A 123 14.85 -7.42 5.00
CA GLY A 123 14.01 -8.57 5.34
C GLY A 123 12.68 -8.25 6.02
N ALA A 124 12.36 -7.00 6.34
CA ALA A 124 11.12 -6.59 6.98
C ALA A 124 10.20 -5.78 6.07
N TRP A 125 8.90 -6.00 6.19
CA TRP A 125 7.82 -5.34 5.46
C TRP A 125 7.50 -3.99 6.09
N GLY A 126 7.25 -3.00 5.24
CA GLY A 126 6.59 -1.74 5.59
C GLY A 126 5.46 -1.45 4.61
N ALA A 127 4.75 -0.35 4.84
CA ALA A 127 3.66 0.07 3.96
C ALA A 127 3.63 1.58 3.72
N ILE A 128 3.24 1.95 2.50
CA ILE A 128 2.90 3.31 2.08
C ILE A 128 1.38 3.36 1.91
N SER A 129 0.75 4.43 2.37
CA SER A 129 -0.70 4.53 2.30
C SER A 129 -1.23 5.97 2.26
N LYS A 130 -2.42 6.14 1.67
CA LYS A 130 -3.17 7.39 1.66
C LYS A 130 -4.46 7.25 2.47
N THR A 131 -4.64 8.12 3.47
CA THR A 131 -5.89 8.29 4.23
C THR A 131 -6.05 9.76 4.60
N ASN A 132 -7.26 10.16 5.00
CA ASN A 132 -7.53 11.52 5.50
C ASN A 132 -7.36 11.63 7.03
N GLY A 133 -7.42 10.50 7.73
CA GLY A 133 -7.17 10.44 9.17
C GLY A 133 -5.67 10.30 9.50
N ALA A 134 -5.33 10.45 10.78
CA ALA A 134 -3.97 10.16 11.26
C ALA A 134 -3.52 8.69 11.14
N PRO A 135 -4.36 7.67 11.42
CA PRO A 135 -3.80 6.40 11.88
C PRO A 135 -3.47 5.38 10.77
N LEU A 136 -4.09 5.46 9.59
CA LEU A 136 -3.94 4.49 8.50
C LEU A 136 -2.87 4.86 7.46
N ARG A 137 -1.84 5.62 7.88
CA ARG A 137 -0.76 6.10 7.00
C ARG A 137 0.39 5.08 6.89
N TYR A 138 1.62 5.58 6.84
CA TYR A 138 2.86 4.83 6.70
C TYR A 138 3.07 3.81 7.82
N ARG A 139 3.83 2.76 7.49
CA ARG A 139 4.36 1.79 8.44
C ARG A 139 5.83 1.54 8.13
N ASP A 140 6.67 1.78 9.12
CA ASP A 140 8.10 1.50 9.04
C ASP A 140 8.36 0.02 8.74
N PRO A 141 9.45 -0.31 8.03
CA PRO A 141 9.74 -1.67 7.61
C PRO A 141 10.29 -2.51 8.77
N ILE A 142 9.43 -2.85 9.73
CA ILE A 142 9.78 -3.63 10.94
C ILE A 142 9.01 -4.96 11.06
N TYR A 143 8.05 -5.22 10.15
CA TYR A 143 7.14 -6.36 10.26
C TYR A 143 7.69 -7.58 9.51
N ARG A 144 7.75 -8.75 10.13
CA ARG A 144 8.31 -9.96 9.50
C ARG A 144 7.33 -10.61 8.53
N THR A 145 6.04 -10.47 8.77
CA THR A 145 4.97 -11.06 7.94
C THR A 145 3.93 -10.02 7.54
N LEU A 146 3.20 -10.29 6.45
CA LEU A 146 2.05 -9.47 6.04
C LEU A 146 0.95 -9.45 7.12
N ARG A 147 0.81 -10.53 7.90
CA ARG A 147 -0.11 -10.57 9.05
C ARG A 147 0.30 -9.59 10.13
N GLU A 148 1.57 -9.55 10.51
CA GLU A 148 2.09 -8.60 11.49
C GLU A 148 1.87 -7.16 11.02
N LEU A 149 2.15 -6.88 9.73
CA LEU A 149 1.88 -5.58 9.13
C LEU A 149 0.38 -5.22 9.18
N ALA A 150 -0.51 -6.14 8.80
CA ALA A 150 -1.95 -5.91 8.86
C ALA A 150 -2.45 -5.66 10.30
N LEU A 151 -1.91 -6.38 11.30
CA LEU A 151 -2.24 -6.16 12.71
C LEU A 151 -1.87 -4.76 13.21
N SER A 152 -0.86 -4.10 12.62
CA SER A 152 -0.50 -2.71 12.97
C SER A 152 -1.59 -1.69 12.63
N TYR A 153 -2.59 -2.08 11.84
CA TYR A 153 -3.76 -1.25 11.53
C TYR A 153 -4.99 -1.65 12.36
N PHE A 154 -4.96 -2.78 13.09
CA PHE A 154 -6.16 -3.40 13.64
C PHE A 154 -6.94 -2.51 14.61
N HIS A 155 -6.25 -1.86 15.55
CA HIS A 155 -6.92 -0.97 16.51
C HIS A 155 -7.33 0.38 15.92
N GLU A 156 -6.82 0.70 14.74
CA GLU A 156 -7.11 1.96 14.05
C GLU A 156 -8.43 1.95 13.30
N TYR A 157 -8.85 0.78 12.86
CA TYR A 157 -10.14 0.54 12.23
C TYR A 157 -11.26 0.56 13.25
N SER A 158 -12.17 1.52 13.09
CA SER A 158 -13.37 1.58 13.91
C SER A 158 -14.49 2.34 13.22
N ASN A 159 -15.72 1.83 13.35
CA ASN A 159 -16.90 2.56 12.92
C ASN A 159 -17.24 3.74 13.85
N ARG A 160 -18.20 4.58 13.46
CA ARG A 160 -18.65 5.75 14.23
C ARG A 160 -19.15 5.43 15.65
N ARG A 161 -19.50 4.17 15.93
CA ARG A 161 -19.93 3.68 17.25
C ARG A 161 -18.76 3.16 18.10
N GLY A 162 -17.53 3.25 17.60
CA GLY A 162 -16.30 2.81 18.27
C GLY A 162 -16.05 1.30 18.22
N HIS A 163 -16.82 0.52 17.45
CA HIS A 163 -16.53 -0.91 17.29
C HIS A 163 -15.31 -1.09 16.40
N LYS A 164 -14.37 -1.97 16.79
CA LYS A 164 -13.20 -2.31 15.99
C LYS A 164 -13.59 -3.20 14.81
N THR A 165 -13.20 -2.81 13.60
CA THR A 165 -13.85 -3.27 12.35
C THR A 165 -12.93 -4.03 11.41
N LEU A 166 -11.60 -3.96 11.53
CA LEU A 166 -10.71 -4.73 10.65
C LEU A 166 -10.93 -6.24 10.85
N ARG A 167 -11.04 -7.01 9.77
CA ARG A 167 -11.36 -8.45 9.81
C ARG A 167 -10.35 -9.31 9.08
N SER A 168 -9.85 -8.87 7.93
CA SER A 168 -8.98 -9.70 7.11
C SER A 168 -7.99 -8.88 6.29
N TYR A 169 -7.01 -9.56 5.71
CA TYR A 169 -6.04 -8.99 4.77
C TYR A 169 -5.83 -9.95 3.60
N SER A 170 -5.55 -9.42 2.42
CA SER A 170 -5.32 -10.24 1.22
C SER A 170 -3.89 -10.78 1.14
N THR A 171 -3.66 -11.74 0.23
CA THR A 171 -2.32 -11.95 -0.33
C THR A 171 -1.77 -10.66 -0.95
N SER A 172 -0.44 -10.52 -1.02
CA SER A 172 0.18 -9.45 -1.83
C SER A 172 -0.16 -9.62 -3.31
N PHE A 173 -0.51 -8.53 -3.98
CA PHE A 173 -0.78 -8.51 -5.41
C PHE A 173 0.27 -7.68 -6.14
N ASP A 174 0.78 -8.22 -7.24
CA ASP A 174 1.75 -7.56 -8.10
C ASP A 174 1.02 -6.86 -9.24
N MET A 175 1.06 -5.52 -9.23
CA MET A 175 0.35 -4.69 -10.21
C MET A 175 0.82 -4.91 -11.66
N ARG A 176 1.99 -5.53 -11.88
CA ARG A 176 2.47 -5.93 -13.22
C ARG A 176 1.59 -6.99 -13.88
N ARG A 177 0.66 -7.59 -13.14
CA ARG A 177 -0.33 -8.56 -13.64
C ARG A 177 -1.54 -7.88 -14.32
N LEU A 178 -1.61 -6.56 -14.26
CA LEU A 178 -2.58 -5.73 -14.99
C LEU A 178 -1.85 -5.00 -16.11
N ASP A 179 -2.55 -4.70 -17.21
CA ASP A 179 -1.99 -3.84 -18.25
C ASP A 179 -1.77 -2.43 -17.66
N PRO A 180 -0.59 -1.81 -17.81
CA PRO A 180 -0.36 -0.42 -17.43
C PRO A 180 -1.45 0.55 -17.90
N LYS A 181 -2.10 0.28 -19.04
CA LYS A 181 -3.21 1.11 -19.54
C LYS A 181 -4.42 1.15 -18.60
N ASP A 182 -4.65 0.10 -17.83
CA ASP A 182 -5.82 -0.05 -16.96
C ASP A 182 -5.67 0.64 -15.60
N TRP A 183 -4.44 1.00 -15.19
CA TRP A 183 -4.19 1.56 -13.86
C TRP A 183 -3.16 2.69 -13.79
N ILE A 184 -2.30 2.83 -14.81
CA ILE A 184 -1.30 3.91 -14.89
C ILE A 184 -1.80 5.06 -15.77
N THR A 185 -2.29 4.77 -16.97
CA THR A 185 -2.60 5.80 -17.97
C THR A 185 -4.07 5.95 -18.31
N SER A 186 -4.95 5.15 -17.69
CA SER A 186 -6.39 5.20 -17.93
C SER A 186 -6.92 6.63 -17.73
N GLN A 187 -7.76 7.08 -18.67
CA GLN A 187 -8.53 8.32 -18.54
C GLN A 187 -9.84 8.08 -17.77
N GLU A 188 -10.30 6.83 -17.74
CA GLU A 188 -11.47 6.38 -17.00
C GLU A 188 -11.08 5.83 -15.62
N SER A 189 -12.08 5.66 -14.74
CA SER A 189 -11.90 5.01 -13.44
C SER A 189 -11.39 3.57 -13.60
N CYS A 190 -10.33 3.24 -12.85
CA CYS A 190 -9.61 1.97 -12.90
C CYS A 190 -10.33 0.84 -12.15
N TRP A 191 -11.62 0.62 -12.44
CA TRP A 191 -12.45 -0.38 -11.77
C TRP A 191 -11.91 -1.81 -11.92
N VAL A 192 -11.28 -2.12 -13.05
CA VAL A 192 -10.62 -3.43 -13.26
C VAL A 192 -9.54 -3.68 -12.21
N ALA A 193 -8.75 -2.66 -11.85
CA ALA A 193 -7.74 -2.78 -10.82
C ALA A 193 -8.37 -2.94 -9.43
N HIS A 194 -9.41 -2.16 -9.13
CA HIS A 194 -10.21 -2.29 -7.92
C HIS A 194 -10.74 -3.72 -7.75
N ASP A 195 -11.48 -4.23 -8.73
CA ASP A 195 -12.14 -5.53 -8.66
C ASP A 195 -11.13 -6.67 -8.54
N ARG A 196 -9.98 -6.54 -9.21
CA ARG A 196 -8.91 -7.53 -9.11
C ARG A 196 -8.29 -7.57 -7.71
N ILE A 197 -8.11 -6.42 -7.07
CA ILE A 197 -7.51 -6.30 -5.74
C ILE A 197 -8.50 -6.76 -4.65
N THR A 198 -9.79 -6.43 -4.78
CA THR A 198 -10.81 -6.82 -3.81
C THR A 198 -11.13 -8.32 -3.87
N ALA A 199 -11.06 -8.93 -5.07
CA ALA A 199 -11.29 -10.36 -5.26
C ALA A 199 -10.10 -11.27 -4.89
N LEU A 200 -9.01 -10.72 -4.33
CA LEU A 200 -7.88 -11.51 -3.87
C LEU A 200 -8.29 -12.49 -2.77
N ARG A 201 -7.45 -13.50 -2.53
CA ARG A 201 -7.65 -14.38 -1.38
C ARG A 201 -7.35 -13.62 -0.09
N HIS A 202 -8.31 -13.60 0.83
CA HIS A 202 -8.16 -13.02 2.17
C HIS A 202 -7.91 -14.05 3.26
N PHE A 203 -7.26 -13.60 4.33
CA PHE A 203 -7.00 -14.34 5.54
C PHE A 203 -7.58 -13.60 6.74
N ALA A 204 -8.38 -14.27 7.55
CA ALA A 204 -8.92 -13.70 8.78
C ALA A 204 -7.80 -13.34 9.76
N LEU A 205 -7.89 -12.15 10.36
CA LEU A 205 -6.95 -11.67 11.38
C LEU A 205 -7.27 -12.22 12.77
N ILE A 206 -8.55 -12.39 13.05
CA ILE A 206 -9.12 -12.82 14.32
C ILE A 206 -10.16 -13.92 14.11
N SER A 207 -10.36 -14.73 15.15
CA SER A 207 -11.47 -15.69 15.22
C SER A 207 -12.77 -15.01 15.66
N ARG A 208 -13.91 -15.66 15.37
CA ARG A 208 -15.22 -15.24 15.90
C ARG A 208 -15.27 -15.15 17.43
N ARG A 209 -14.46 -15.95 18.14
CA ARG A 209 -14.36 -15.90 19.61
C ARG A 209 -13.64 -14.65 20.08
N GLN A 210 -12.54 -14.27 19.42
CA GLN A 210 -11.81 -13.04 19.70
C GLN A 210 -12.63 -11.80 19.37
N GLU A 211 -13.41 -11.82 18.29
CA GLU A 211 -14.29 -10.70 17.91
C GLU A 211 -15.27 -10.30 19.03
N LYS A 212 -15.82 -11.29 19.75
CA LYS A 212 -16.72 -11.05 20.90
C LYS A 212 -16.04 -10.38 22.10
N LEU A 213 -14.72 -10.41 22.17
CA LEU A 213 -13.91 -9.85 23.26
C LEU A 213 -13.38 -8.44 22.94
N LEU A 214 -13.66 -7.90 21.76
CA LEU A 214 -13.14 -6.60 21.36
C LEU A 214 -13.78 -5.47 22.18
N ALA A 215 -12.95 -4.77 22.94
CA ALA A 215 -13.34 -3.52 23.57
C ALA A 215 -13.65 -2.45 22.50
N LYS A 216 -14.69 -1.66 22.75
CA LYS A 216 -14.99 -0.46 21.95
C LYS A 216 -13.97 0.63 22.24
N ARG A 217 -13.74 1.48 21.26
CA ARG A 217 -13.04 2.76 21.47
C ARG A 217 -13.79 3.62 22.47
N ASP A 218 -13.06 4.19 23.41
CA ASP A 218 -13.64 5.05 24.43
C ASP A 218 -14.09 6.41 23.86
N ALA A 219 -14.62 7.29 24.72
CA ALA A 219 -15.09 8.60 24.27
C ALA A 219 -13.97 9.52 23.75
N PHE A 220 -12.76 9.40 24.30
CA PHE A 220 -11.61 10.20 23.91
C PHE A 220 -11.07 9.75 22.56
N GLU A 221 -10.85 8.45 22.36
CA GLU A 221 -10.42 7.87 21.08
C GLU A 221 -11.39 8.25 19.95
N ARG A 222 -12.71 8.17 20.20
CA ARG A 222 -13.74 8.55 19.22
C ARG A 222 -13.76 10.05 18.92
N LYS A 223 -13.38 10.90 19.88
CA LYS A 223 -13.26 12.34 19.65
C LYS A 223 -12.03 12.63 18.79
N ALA A 224 -10.89 12.02 19.12
CA ALA A 224 -9.65 12.16 18.36
C ALA A 224 -9.80 11.68 16.91
N SER A 225 -10.53 10.58 16.68
CA SER A 225 -10.73 10.01 15.34
C SER A 225 -11.56 10.87 14.38
N LYS A 226 -12.18 11.97 14.85
CA LYS A 226 -12.93 12.91 13.99
C LYS A 226 -12.02 13.93 13.30
N LEU A 227 -10.76 14.05 13.73
CA LEU A 227 -9.81 14.96 13.13
C LEU A 227 -9.39 14.42 11.76
N VAL A 228 -9.49 15.28 10.74
CA VAL A 228 -9.10 15.01 9.37
C VAL A 228 -8.13 16.08 8.89
N GLU A 229 -7.21 15.71 8.02
CA GLU A 229 -6.22 16.65 7.47
C GLU A 229 -6.84 17.55 6.39
N TYR A 230 -7.69 16.98 5.51
CA TYR A 230 -8.35 17.67 4.42
C TYR A 230 -9.87 17.61 4.60
N PRO A 231 -10.51 18.67 5.11
CA PRO A 231 -11.96 18.75 5.19
C PRO A 231 -12.60 18.68 3.80
N ARG A 232 -13.79 18.09 3.72
CA ARG A 232 -14.57 18.11 2.47
C ARG A 232 -14.89 19.58 2.12
N PRO A 233 -14.66 20.02 0.87
CA PRO A 233 -15.03 21.37 0.46
C PRO A 233 -16.53 21.59 0.62
N GLU A 234 -16.91 22.79 1.03
CA GLU A 234 -18.30 23.23 0.97
C GLU A 234 -18.69 23.32 -0.50
N LEU A 235 -19.77 22.64 -0.89
CA LEU A 235 -20.35 22.85 -2.22
C LEU A 235 -20.96 24.26 -2.17
N GLU A 236 -20.40 25.21 -2.91
CA GLU A 236 -21.08 26.49 -3.14
C GLU A 236 -22.47 26.17 -3.69
N THR A 237 -23.50 26.44 -2.89
CA THR A 237 -24.87 26.43 -3.35
C THR A 237 -25.00 27.56 -4.37
N ALA A 238 -24.97 27.21 -5.65
CA ALA A 238 -25.34 28.10 -6.74
C ALA A 238 -26.83 28.45 -6.68
#